data_AF-A0AAU7ZWB4-F1
#
_entry.id   AF-A0AAU7ZWB4-F1
#
_cell.length_a   1.000
_cell.length_b   1.000
_cell.length_c   1.000
_cell.angle_alpha   90.00
_cell.angle_beta   90.00
_cell.angle_gamma   90.00
#
_symmetry.space_group_name_H-M   'P 1'
#
loop_
_entity.id
_entity.type
_entity.pdbx_description
1 polymer ?
#
loop_
_entity_poly.entity_id
_entity_poly.type
_entity_poly.pdbx_seq_one_letter_code
_entity_poly.pdbx_strand_id
1 'polypeptide(L)' 'MDEFEIPELAKKVIATVKITRHSDEEQELSLEFTDGTSFSYSCCSRVSSVASAYRGGVGEPEIIREFKVGE' A
#
# COMPACT_ATOMS: atom_id res chain seq x y z
N MET A 1 6.02 8.76 18.14
CA MET A 1 5.50 8.38 16.82
C MET A 1 6.52 8.90 15.86
N ASP A 2 7.26 7.98 15.27
CA ASP A 2 8.38 8.28 14.39
C ASP A 2 7.83 8.26 12.97
N GLU A 3 7.95 9.40 12.29
CA GLU A 3 7.53 9.58 10.90
C GLU A 3 8.78 9.87 10.07
N PHE A 4 8.85 9.28 8.88
CA PHE A 4 9.88 9.56 7.91
C PHE A 4 9.25 9.78 6.54
N GLU A 5 9.75 10.78 5.82
CA GLU A 5 9.33 11.08 4.47
C GLU A 5 10.36 10.52 3.48
N ILE A 6 9.89 10.09 2.31
CA ILE A 6 10.74 9.64 1.21
C ILE A 6 10.55 10.64 0.06
N PRO A 7 11.27 11.77 0.05
CA PRO A 7 11.02 12.86 -0.88
C PRO A 7 11.23 12.47 -2.35
N GLU A 8 12.07 11.48 -2.62
CA GLU A 8 12.26 10.90 -3.95
C GLU A 8 10.98 10.31 -4.53
N LEU A 9 10.03 9.89 -3.69
CA LEU A 9 8.73 9.35 -4.12
C LEU A 9 7.65 10.43 -4.25
N ALA A 10 7.94 11.67 -3.84
CA ALA A 10 6.97 12.75 -3.85
C ALA A 10 6.48 13.02 -5.28
N LYS A 11 5.14 13.12 -5.44
CA LYS A 11 4.45 13.40 -6.71
C LYS A 11 4.65 12.35 -7.80
N LYS A 12 5.20 11.17 -7.48
CA LYS A 12 5.25 10.06 -8.45
C LYS A 12 3.87 9.46 -8.65
N VAL A 13 3.63 8.97 -9.87
CA VAL A 13 2.40 8.26 -10.21
C VAL A 13 2.66 6.77 -10.04
N ILE A 14 1.85 6.14 -9.19
CA ILE A 14 1.92 4.69 -8.95
C ILE A 14 1.29 3.97 -10.15
N ALA A 15 2.05 3.08 -10.77
CA ALA A 15 1.58 2.16 -11.80
C ALA A 15 0.96 0.91 -11.16
N THR A 16 1.65 0.33 -10.17
CA THR A 16 1.24 -0.93 -9.51
C THR A 16 1.46 -0.84 -8.01
N VAL A 17 0.49 -1.32 -7.24
CA VAL A 17 0.63 -1.60 -5.80
C VAL A 17 0.53 -3.10 -5.61
N LYS A 18 1.50 -3.68 -4.90
CA LYS A 18 1.51 -5.10 -4.55
C LYS A 18 1.72 -5.26 -3.06
N ILE A 19 0.89 -6.11 -2.44
CA ILE A 19 1.05 -6.51 -1.05
C ILE A 19 1.28 -8.01 -1.05
N THR A 20 2.45 -8.43 -0.59
CA THR A 20 2.86 -9.84 -0.49
C THR A 20 2.90 -10.23 0.98
N ARG A 21 2.27 -11.35 1.34
CA ARG A 21 2.39 -11.94 2.68
C ARG A 21 3.41 -13.08 2.63
N HIS A 22 4.52 -12.93 3.34
CA HIS A 22 5.58 -13.95 3.40
C HIS A 22 5.33 -14.98 4.50
N SER A 23 4.75 -14.55 5.63
CA SER A 23 4.37 -15.40 6.76
C SER A 23 3.21 -14.77 7.52
N ASP A 24 2.74 -15.41 8.60
CA ASP A 24 1.60 -14.88 9.36
C ASP A 24 1.86 -13.46 9.87
N GLU A 25 3.14 -13.15 10.14
CA GLU A 25 3.59 -11.91 10.76
C GLU A 25 4.32 -10.96 9.81
N GLU A 26 4.69 -11.39 8.59
CA GLU A 26 5.55 -10.61 7.70
C GLU A 26 4.82 -10.28 6.40
N GLN A 27 4.78 -8.98 6.09
CA GLN A 27 4.17 -8.44 4.89
C GLN A 27 5.12 -7.48 4.19
N GLU A 28 5.09 -7.49 2.88
CA GLU A 28 5.86 -6.60 2.02
C GLU A 28 4.88 -5.79 1.14
N LEU A 29 4.97 -4.47 1.21
CA LEU A 29 4.37 -3.53 0.29
C LEU A 29 5.41 -3.21 -0.79
N SER A 30 5.04 -3.36 -2.05
CA SER A 30 5.82 -2.92 -3.21
C SER A 30 5.01 -1.95 -4.06
N LEU A 31 5.63 -0.85 -4.44
CA LEU A 31 5.09 0.16 -5.35
C LEU A 31 5.98 0.21 -6.60
N GLU A 32 5.37 0.09 -7.77
CA GLU A 32 6.02 0.41 -9.05
C GLU A 32 5.47 1.73 -9.55
N PHE A 33 6.34 2.64 -9.96
CA PHE A 33 5.97 3.96 -10.47
C PHE A 33 6.03 3.97 -12.00
N THR A 34 5.24 4.84 -12.61
CA THR A 34 5.18 4.96 -14.08
C THR A 34 6.50 5.43 -14.72
N ASP A 35 7.39 6.04 -13.92
CA ASP A 35 8.73 6.44 -14.37
C ASP A 35 9.76 5.29 -14.36
N GLY A 36 9.34 4.08 -13.96
CA GLY A 36 10.18 2.87 -13.96
C GLY A 36 10.96 2.65 -12.66
N THR A 37 10.86 3.55 -11.69
CA THR A 37 11.36 3.30 -10.33
C THR A 37 10.40 2.44 -9.52
N SER A 38 10.92 1.83 -8.46
CA SER A 38 10.17 0.99 -7.54
C SER A 38 10.55 1.29 -6.10
N PHE A 39 9.59 1.10 -5.19
CA PHE A 39 9.79 1.19 -3.75
C PHE A 39 9.27 -0.08 -3.08
N SER A 40 9.99 -0.59 -2.10
CA SER A 40 9.53 -1.70 -1.26
C SER A 40 9.66 -1.37 0.22
N TYR A 41 8.68 -1.81 1.00
CA TYR A 41 8.62 -1.66 2.45
C TYR A 41 8.14 -2.97 3.07
N SER A 42 8.93 -3.51 3.97
CA SER A 42 8.59 -4.72 4.72
C SER A 42 8.21 -4.35 6.14
N CYS A 43 7.08 -4.87 6.61
CA CYS A 43 6.60 -4.68 7.97
C CYS A 43 6.30 -6.03 8.61
N CYS A 44 6.76 -6.19 9.84
CA CYS A 44 6.36 -7.33 10.66
C CYS A 44 5.18 -6.91 11.53
N SER A 45 3.96 -7.28 11.13
CA SER A 45 2.75 -7.04 11.90
C SER A 45 1.85 -8.28 11.88
N ARG A 46 1.48 -8.75 13.07
CA ARG A 46 0.50 -9.83 13.30
C ARG A 46 -0.94 -9.43 12.95
N VAL A 47 -1.17 -8.19 12.53
CA VAL A 47 -2.51 -7.65 12.33
C VAL A 47 -3.01 -8.02 10.93
N SER A 48 -4.22 -8.57 10.86
CA SER A 48 -4.92 -8.83 9.60
C SER A 48 -4.97 -7.55 8.76
N SER A 49 -4.30 -7.56 7.62
CA SER A 49 -4.27 -6.40 6.73
C SER A 49 -5.53 -6.39 5.86
N VAL A 50 -6.40 -5.42 6.15
CA VAL A 50 -7.50 -5.04 5.26
C VAL A 50 -7.04 -3.81 4.48
N ALA A 51 -6.88 -3.95 3.17
CA ALA A 51 -6.61 -2.83 2.29
C ALA A 51 -7.90 -2.48 1.53
N SER A 52 -8.25 -1.19 1.47
CA SER A 52 -9.42 -0.72 0.72
C SER A 52 -9.01 0.38 -0.25
N ALA A 53 -9.43 0.25 -1.50
CA ALA A 53 -9.28 1.28 -2.51
C ALA A 53 -10.53 2.17 -2.52
N TYR A 54 -10.34 3.48 -2.43
CA TYR A 54 -11.42 4.45 -2.38
C TYR A 54 -11.35 5.40 -3.57
N ARG A 55 -12.51 5.84 -4.06
CA ARG A 55 -12.62 6.97 -4.98
C ARG A 55 -12.94 8.22 -4.17
N GLY A 56 -12.04 9.19 -4.16
CA GLY A 56 -12.27 10.49 -3.53
C GLY A 56 -13.32 11.32 -4.29
N GLY A 57 -14.03 12.19 -3.56
CA GLY A 57 -15.06 13.11 -4.07
C GLY A 57 -15.56 14.04 -2.95
N VAL A 58 -16.43 15.01 -3.28
CA VAL A 58 -17.11 15.82 -2.25
C VAL A 58 -18.18 14.95 -1.58
N GLY A 59 -17.97 14.59 -0.30
CA GLY A 59 -18.86 13.71 0.46
C GLY A 59 -18.13 12.52 1.06
N GLU A 60 -18.86 11.42 1.30
CA GLU A 60 -18.27 10.16 1.77
C GLU A 60 -17.52 9.46 0.61
N PRO A 61 -16.28 8.99 0.84
CA PRO A 61 -15.51 8.28 -0.18
C PRO A 61 -16.16 6.93 -0.51
N GLU A 62 -16.30 6.66 -1.81
CA GLU A 62 -16.85 5.38 -2.28
C GLU A 62 -15.76 4.29 -2.24
N ILE A 63 -16.04 3.17 -1.57
CA ILE A 63 -15.17 1.99 -1.60
C ILE A 63 -15.26 1.37 -2.99
N ILE A 64 -14.18 1.45 -3.76
CA ILE A 64 -14.06 0.79 -5.06
C ILE A 64 -13.88 -0.72 -4.85
N ARG A 65 -13.05 -1.10 -3.86
CA ARG A 65 -12.73 -2.51 -3.60
C ARG A 65 -12.08 -2.71 -2.24
N GLU A 66 -12.46 -3.80 -1.58
CA GLU A 66 -11.77 -4.33 -0.39
C GLU A 66 -10.88 -5.52 -0.79
N PHE A 67 -9.69 -5.57 -0.22
CA PHE A 67 -8.73 -6.64 -0.38
C PHE A 67 -8.42 -7.23 1.00
N LYS A 68 -8.73 -8.52 1.16
CA LYS A 68 -8.34 -9.31 2.33
C LYS A 68 -7.19 -10.22 1.94
N VAL A 69 -6.12 -10.20 2.71
CA VAL A 69 -4.98 -11.11 2.53
C VAL A 69 -4.97 -12.10 3.69
N GLY A 70 -5.46 -13.32 3.47
CA GLY A 70 -5.40 -14.41 4.45
C GLY A 70 -6.70 -15.15 4.75
N GLU A 71 -7.43 -15.62 3.73
CA GLU A 71 -8.30 -16.81 3.88
C GLU A 71 -7.59 -18.04 3.31
#